data_AF-A2HPP9-F1
#
_entry.id   AF-A2HPP9-F1
#
_cell.length_a   1.000
_cell.length_b   1.000
_cell.length_c   1.000
_cell.angle_alpha   90.00
_cell.angle_beta   90.00
_cell.angle_gamma   90.00
#
_symmetry.space_group_name_H-M   'P 1'
#
loop_
_entity.id
_entity.type
_entity.pdbx_description
1 polymer ?
#
loop_
_entity_poly.entity_id
_entity_poly.type
_entity_poly.pdbx_seq_one_letter_code
_entity_poly.pdbx_strand_id
1 'polypeptide(L)'
;MELPKVHCKNLKFIEILSLGGDCTIGSNYVYASPDDDLHIKIYIEKDVKSIDDEAFSDVNIDIFAYFGTNELEGNFLANAKSIRGVIASTNYQGDSIGGVKLTKKVPSYNIEEDNTNYELAKSAGLSGGAIAGIVIGVIVVIAIIAVVCFFIIRSKKKKSEDTAGNDV
;
A
#
# COMPACT_ATOMS: atom_id res chain seq x y z
N MET A 1 -12.24 -18.26 21.40
CA MET A 1 -11.55 -19.49 20.95
C MET A 1 -10.50 -19.08 19.93
N GLU A 2 -9.25 -19.55 20.04
CA GLU A 2 -8.18 -19.22 19.09
C GLU A 2 -8.09 -20.29 17.99
N LEU A 3 -7.90 -19.88 16.73
CA LEU A 3 -7.73 -20.82 15.62
C LEU A 3 -6.33 -21.45 15.62
N PRO A 4 -6.20 -22.73 15.18
CA PRO A 4 -4.91 -23.37 15.07
C PRO A 4 -4.04 -22.74 13.97
N LYS A 5 -2.74 -22.61 14.23
CA LYS A 5 -1.78 -22.08 13.25
C LYS A 5 -1.71 -22.97 12.01
N VAL A 6 -1.56 -22.33 10.85
CA VAL A 6 -1.48 -23.00 9.54
C VAL A 6 -0.08 -22.82 8.97
N HIS A 7 0.63 -23.94 8.78
CA HIS A 7 1.88 -23.99 8.05
C HIS A 7 1.74 -24.88 6.81
N CYS A 8 1.88 -24.30 5.63
CA CYS A 8 1.73 -25.03 4.37
C CYS A 8 2.54 -24.35 3.26
N LYS A 9 3.47 -25.09 2.63
CA LYS A 9 4.36 -24.57 1.57
C LYS A 9 3.66 -24.22 0.25
N ASN A 10 2.40 -24.64 0.07
CA ASN A 10 1.64 -24.46 -1.18
C ASN A 10 0.21 -23.94 -0.92
N LEU A 11 0.00 -23.29 0.23
CA LEU A 11 -1.32 -22.76 0.58
C LEU A 11 -1.66 -21.57 -0.30
N LYS A 12 -2.71 -21.68 -1.10
CA LYS A 12 -3.14 -20.58 -1.99
C LYS A 12 -4.37 -19.84 -1.45
N PHE A 13 -5.12 -20.49 -0.58
CA PHE A 13 -6.45 -20.07 -0.21
C PHE A 13 -6.76 -20.53 1.22
N ILE A 14 -7.29 -19.61 2.02
CA ILE A 14 -7.79 -19.85 3.37
C ILE A 14 -9.19 -19.29 3.45
N GLU A 15 -10.11 -20.13 3.90
CA GLU A 15 -11.49 -19.76 4.14
C GLU A 15 -11.85 -20.05 5.59
N ILE A 16 -12.35 -19.03 6.27
CA ILE A 16 -12.70 -19.03 7.69
C ILE A 16 -14.21 -18.79 7.78
N LEU A 17 -14.94 -19.89 7.91
CA LEU A 17 -16.39 -19.94 8.04
C LEU A 17 -16.76 -19.84 9.54
N SER A 18 -16.62 -18.67 10.17
CA SER A 18 -16.75 -18.56 11.65
C SER A 18 -18.21 -18.63 12.12
N LEU A 19 -18.68 -19.77 12.64
CA LEU A 19 -20.07 -19.98 13.07
C LEU A 19 -20.46 -19.33 14.42
N GLY A 20 -19.68 -18.40 14.99
CA GLY A 20 -20.00 -17.94 16.37
C GLY A 20 -19.35 -16.69 16.96
N GLY A 21 -18.84 -15.71 16.19
CA GLY A 21 -18.46 -14.37 16.70
C GLY A 21 -17.28 -14.26 17.68
N ASP A 22 -17.01 -15.28 18.49
CA ASP A 22 -16.02 -15.31 19.58
C ASP A 22 -14.66 -15.88 19.17
N CYS A 23 -14.41 -15.93 17.87
CA CYS A 23 -13.19 -16.48 17.30
C CYS A 23 -12.10 -15.41 17.24
N THR A 24 -10.90 -15.73 17.72
CA THR A 24 -9.70 -14.88 17.61
C THR A 24 -8.69 -15.54 16.68
N ILE A 25 -8.12 -14.75 15.78
CA ILE A 25 -7.00 -15.16 14.94
C ILE A 25 -5.72 -14.72 15.64
N GLY A 26 -4.95 -15.67 16.15
CA GLY A 26 -3.73 -15.40 16.92
C GLY A 26 -2.53 -15.01 16.07
N SER A 27 -1.43 -14.68 16.74
CA SER A 27 -0.16 -14.34 16.08
C SER A 27 0.39 -15.52 15.26
N ASN A 28 1.04 -15.22 14.14
CA ASN A 28 1.59 -16.22 13.23
C ASN A 28 0.54 -17.27 12.79
N TYR A 29 -0.72 -16.85 12.64
CA TYR A 29 -1.79 -17.74 12.20
C TYR A 29 -1.48 -18.33 10.83
N VAL A 30 -0.94 -17.50 9.92
CA VAL A 30 -0.32 -17.96 8.68
C VAL A 30 1.13 -17.49 8.67
N TYR A 31 2.05 -18.41 8.45
CA TYR A 31 3.45 -18.08 8.22
C TYR A 31 3.97 -18.80 6.99
N ALA A 32 4.71 -18.06 6.16
CA ALA A 32 5.47 -18.58 5.04
C ALA A 32 6.94 -18.71 5.46
N SER A 33 7.70 -19.62 4.84
CA SER A 33 9.15 -19.60 5.04
C SER A 33 9.72 -18.33 4.39
N PRO A 34 10.85 -17.78 4.86
CA PRO A 34 11.43 -16.55 4.29
C PRO A 34 11.66 -16.61 2.78
N ASP A 35 11.95 -17.82 2.28
CA ASP A 35 12.24 -18.10 0.87
C ASP A 35 11.00 -18.38 0.02
N ASP A 36 9.82 -18.50 0.64
CA ASP A 36 8.57 -18.81 -0.06
C ASP A 36 7.90 -17.51 -0.55
N ASP A 37 7.65 -17.41 -1.87
CA ASP A 37 6.83 -16.35 -2.46
C ASP A 37 5.35 -16.72 -2.43
N LEU A 38 4.85 -17.01 -1.24
CA LEU A 38 3.50 -17.53 -1.05
C LEU A 38 2.46 -16.42 -1.10
N HIS A 39 1.66 -16.41 -2.17
CA HIS A 39 0.50 -15.54 -2.33
C HIS A 39 -0.77 -16.25 -1.85
N ILE A 40 -1.43 -15.68 -0.84
CA ILE A 40 -2.65 -16.26 -0.28
C ILE A 40 -3.86 -15.36 -0.47
N LYS A 41 -5.03 -15.98 -0.60
CA LYS A 41 -6.32 -15.31 -0.44
C LYS A 41 -6.96 -15.75 0.86
N ILE A 42 -7.47 -14.79 1.63
CA ILE A 42 -8.08 -15.01 2.94
C ILE A 42 -9.52 -14.53 2.88
N TYR A 43 -10.45 -15.42 3.22
CA TYR A 43 -11.87 -15.12 3.27
C TYR A 43 -12.40 -15.40 4.67
N ILE A 44 -13.05 -14.40 5.26
CA ILE A 44 -13.67 -14.49 6.58
C ILE A 44 -15.15 -14.15 6.38
N GLU A 45 -16.02 -15.16 6.48
CA GLU A 45 -17.44 -15.02 6.15
C GLU A 45 -18.22 -14.22 7.22
N LYS A 46 -17.80 -14.33 8.48
CA LYS A 46 -18.56 -13.85 9.64
C LYS A 46 -17.67 -13.10 10.62
N ASP A 47 -18.30 -12.41 11.56
CA ASP A 47 -17.59 -11.65 12.57
C ASP A 47 -16.57 -12.51 13.33
N VAL A 48 -15.38 -11.94 13.50
CA VAL A 48 -14.34 -12.45 14.39
C VAL A 48 -14.15 -11.43 15.51
N LYS A 49 -13.75 -11.91 16.68
CA LYS A 49 -13.57 -11.08 17.87
C LYS A 49 -12.36 -10.15 17.73
N SER A 50 -11.25 -10.70 17.24
CA SER A 50 -10.00 -9.97 17.07
C SER A 50 -9.05 -10.74 16.15
N ILE A 51 -8.12 -10.00 15.55
CA ILE A 51 -7.00 -10.53 14.77
C ILE A 51 -5.74 -9.90 15.35
N ASP A 52 -4.76 -10.73 15.67
CA ASP A 52 -3.47 -10.27 16.19
C ASP A 52 -2.66 -9.53 15.11
N ASP A 53 -1.93 -8.49 15.49
CA ASP A 53 -1.14 -7.65 14.58
C ASP A 53 -0.03 -8.42 13.84
N GLU A 54 0.39 -9.57 14.35
CA GLU A 54 1.37 -10.47 13.74
C GLU A 54 0.73 -11.70 13.09
N ALA A 55 -0.61 -11.73 12.90
CA ALA A 55 -1.29 -12.88 12.32
C ALA A 55 -0.80 -13.23 10.90
N PHE A 56 -0.34 -12.22 10.15
CA PHE A 56 0.03 -12.32 8.73
C PHE A 56 1.35 -11.60 8.35
N SER A 57 2.24 -11.32 9.31
CA SER A 57 3.42 -10.45 9.10
C SER A 57 4.32 -10.88 7.95
N ASP A 58 4.55 -12.19 7.78
CA ASP A 58 5.52 -12.72 6.81
C ASP A 58 4.88 -13.20 5.49
N VAL A 59 3.64 -12.77 5.19
CA VAL A 59 2.86 -13.35 4.09
C VAL A 59 2.49 -12.31 3.04
N ASN A 60 2.55 -12.71 1.76
CA ASN A 60 1.98 -11.92 0.66
C ASN A 60 0.48 -12.25 0.54
N ILE A 61 -0.38 -11.24 0.71
CA ILE A 61 -1.83 -11.39 0.63
C ILE A 61 -2.32 -10.82 -0.70
N ASP A 62 -2.85 -11.68 -1.56
CA ASP A 62 -3.49 -11.24 -2.79
C ASP A 62 -4.82 -10.57 -2.50
N ILE A 63 -5.68 -11.22 -1.72
CA ILE A 63 -7.01 -10.71 -1.35
C ILE A 63 -7.27 -11.06 0.10
N PHE A 64 -7.65 -10.05 0.89
CA PHE A 64 -8.29 -10.22 2.18
C PHE A 64 -9.74 -9.80 2.06
N ALA A 65 -10.68 -10.71 2.31
CA ALA A 65 -12.10 -10.43 2.22
C ALA A 65 -12.80 -10.73 3.55
N TYR A 66 -13.44 -9.71 4.12
CA TYR A 66 -14.15 -9.80 5.40
C TYR A 66 -15.62 -9.46 5.24
N PHE A 67 -16.49 -10.43 5.55
CA PHE A 67 -17.93 -10.31 5.38
C PHE A 67 -18.69 -10.13 6.69
N GLY A 68 -17.95 -9.96 7.80
CA GLY A 68 -18.53 -9.51 9.06
C GLY A 68 -19.05 -8.06 8.99
N THR A 69 -19.67 -7.67 10.10
CA THR A 69 -20.27 -6.34 10.33
C THR A 69 -19.46 -5.51 11.32
N ASN A 70 -18.75 -6.17 12.24
CA ASN A 70 -17.94 -5.53 13.28
C ASN A 70 -16.64 -4.98 12.71
N GLU A 71 -16.27 -3.78 13.13
CA GLU A 71 -14.96 -3.21 12.81
C GLU A 71 -13.84 -4.04 13.43
N LEU A 72 -12.75 -4.22 12.67
CA LEU A 72 -11.59 -4.98 13.09
C LEU A 72 -10.46 -4.01 13.34
N GLU A 73 -10.21 -3.76 14.63
CA GLU A 73 -9.11 -2.90 15.07
C GLU A 73 -7.75 -3.60 14.89
N GLY A 74 -6.68 -2.79 14.83
CA GLY A 74 -5.30 -3.26 14.69
C GLY A 74 -4.67 -2.98 13.32
N ASN A 75 -3.43 -3.44 13.16
CA ASN A 75 -2.57 -3.24 11.98
C ASN A 75 -2.17 -4.56 11.30
N PHE A 76 -2.89 -5.65 11.57
CA PHE A 76 -2.57 -7.00 11.07
C PHE A 76 -2.46 -7.13 9.54
N LEU A 77 -3.07 -6.24 8.75
CA LEU A 77 -2.87 -6.20 7.29
C LEU A 77 -1.74 -5.24 6.88
N ALA A 78 -1.57 -4.13 7.59
CA ALA A 78 -0.48 -3.19 7.36
C ALA A 78 0.90 -3.81 7.68
N ASN A 79 0.93 -4.78 8.59
CA ASN A 79 2.13 -5.53 8.95
C ASN A 79 2.44 -6.69 8.01
N ALA A 80 1.55 -7.05 7.08
CA ALA A 80 1.81 -8.10 6.11
C ALA A 80 2.91 -7.70 5.12
N LYS A 81 3.68 -8.69 4.62
CA LYS A 81 4.76 -8.48 3.65
C LYS A 81 4.29 -7.73 2.41
N SER A 82 3.10 -8.05 1.91
CA SER A 82 2.39 -7.27 0.92
C SER A 82 0.89 -7.54 0.97
N ILE A 83 0.09 -6.57 0.55
CA ILE A 83 -1.35 -6.75 0.37
C ILE A 83 -1.84 -6.04 -0.90
N ARG A 84 -2.62 -6.74 -1.74
CA ARG A 84 -3.09 -6.20 -3.03
C ARG A 84 -4.55 -5.78 -3.00
N GLY A 85 -5.40 -6.43 -2.21
CA GLY A 85 -6.81 -6.09 -2.16
C GLY A 85 -7.44 -6.37 -0.81
N VAL A 86 -8.21 -5.40 -0.31
CA VAL A 86 -9.01 -5.53 0.91
C VAL A 86 -10.47 -5.31 0.54
N ILE A 87 -11.28 -6.35 0.71
CA ILE A 87 -12.70 -6.36 0.36
C ILE A 87 -13.51 -6.50 1.65
N ALA A 88 -14.56 -5.71 1.78
CA ALA A 88 -15.49 -5.85 2.88
C ALA A 88 -16.94 -6.06 2.40
N SER A 89 -17.81 -6.57 3.27
CA SER A 89 -19.24 -6.51 3.00
C SER A 89 -19.74 -5.06 2.92
N THR A 90 -20.86 -4.80 2.26
CA THR A 90 -21.54 -3.49 2.33
C THR A 90 -22.05 -3.17 3.72
N ASN A 91 -22.17 -4.18 4.59
CA ASN A 91 -22.63 -4.01 5.97
C ASN A 91 -21.48 -3.65 6.93
N TYR A 92 -20.24 -3.80 6.51
CA TYR A 92 -19.07 -3.36 7.26
C TYR A 92 -19.03 -1.84 7.34
N GLN A 93 -18.95 -1.29 8.54
CA GLN A 93 -19.07 0.16 8.75
C GLN A 93 -17.77 0.92 8.46
N GLY A 94 -16.62 0.31 8.69
CA GLY A 94 -15.30 0.93 8.48
C GLY A 94 -14.97 1.18 7.01
N ASP A 95 -13.99 2.05 6.78
CA ASP A 95 -13.36 2.33 5.48
C ASP A 95 -11.96 1.72 5.35
N SER A 96 -11.49 1.05 6.41
CA SER A 96 -10.24 0.32 6.50
C SER A 96 -10.40 -0.94 7.34
N ILE A 97 -9.53 -1.92 7.14
CA ILE A 97 -9.41 -3.15 7.94
C ILE A 97 -7.93 -3.36 8.23
N GLY A 98 -7.56 -3.64 9.49
CA GLY A 98 -6.19 -4.02 9.84
C GLY A 98 -5.13 -3.01 9.42
N GLY A 99 -5.45 -1.71 9.46
CA GLY A 99 -4.56 -0.62 9.06
C GLY A 99 -4.51 -0.33 7.55
N VAL A 100 -5.33 -1.01 6.73
CA VAL A 100 -5.32 -0.88 5.26
C VAL A 100 -6.69 -0.44 4.75
N LYS A 101 -6.73 0.57 3.88
CA LYS A 101 -7.97 1.07 3.28
C LYS A 101 -8.65 0.01 2.41
N LEU A 102 -9.98 -0.01 2.45
CA LEU A 102 -10.77 -0.89 1.61
C LEU A 102 -10.56 -0.56 0.12
N THR A 103 -10.35 -1.62 -0.66
CA THR A 103 -10.35 -1.55 -2.13
C THR A 103 -11.78 -1.54 -2.66
N LYS A 104 -12.68 -2.32 -2.05
CA LYS A 104 -14.08 -2.48 -2.51
C LYS A 104 -15.00 -2.92 -1.38
N LYS A 105 -16.28 -2.54 -1.46
CA LYS A 105 -17.38 -3.13 -0.68
C LYS A 105 -18.31 -3.95 -1.60
N VAL A 106 -18.78 -5.11 -1.13
CA VAL A 106 -19.64 -6.03 -1.89
C VAL A 106 -20.83 -6.52 -1.05
N PRO A 107 -22.03 -6.72 -1.63
CA PRO A 107 -23.25 -6.98 -0.85
C PRO A 107 -23.33 -8.35 -0.20
N SER A 108 -22.66 -9.35 -0.78
CA SER A 108 -22.73 -10.74 -0.31
C SER A 108 -21.48 -11.52 -0.67
N TYR A 109 -21.26 -12.63 0.04
CA TYR A 109 -20.26 -13.63 -0.27
C TYR A 109 -20.64 -14.39 -1.55
N ASN A 110 -20.39 -13.79 -2.71
CA ASN A 110 -20.35 -14.53 -3.96
C ASN A 110 -18.89 -14.74 -4.31
N ILE A 111 -18.32 -15.86 -3.84
CA ILE A 111 -17.16 -16.44 -4.52
C ILE A 111 -17.67 -17.15 -5.78
N GLU A 112 -18.32 -16.42 -6.67
CA GLU A 112 -18.11 -16.79 -8.06
C GLU A 112 -16.65 -16.44 -8.29
N GLU A 113 -15.87 -17.36 -8.86
CA GLU A 113 -14.54 -17.06 -9.38
C GLU A 113 -14.72 -15.94 -10.40
N ASP A 114 -14.75 -14.71 -9.88
CA ASP A 114 -14.94 -13.55 -10.70
C ASP A 114 -13.61 -13.44 -11.41
N ASN A 115 -13.61 -13.95 -12.64
CA ASN A 115 -12.60 -13.72 -13.66
C ASN A 115 -12.48 -12.21 -13.96
N THR A 116 -13.13 -11.32 -13.19
CA THR A 116 -12.56 -10.02 -12.90
C THR A 116 -11.07 -10.18 -12.66
N ASN A 117 -10.31 -9.66 -13.61
CA ASN A 117 -9.13 -8.90 -13.27
C ASN A 117 -9.53 -8.03 -12.08
N TYR A 118 -9.24 -8.49 -10.87
CA TYR A 118 -8.96 -7.60 -9.75
C TYR A 118 -7.87 -6.72 -10.35
N GLU A 119 -8.29 -5.56 -10.86
CA GLU A 119 -7.38 -4.56 -11.38
C GLU A 119 -6.52 -4.26 -10.17
N LEU A 120 -5.36 -4.91 -10.16
CA LEU A 120 -4.38 -4.90 -9.10
C LEU A 120 -4.43 -3.50 -8.56
N ALA A 121 -4.59 -3.34 -7.25
CA ALA A 121 -4.05 -2.16 -6.61
C ALA A 121 -2.55 -2.25 -6.86
N LYS A 122 -2.14 -1.76 -8.04
CA LYS A 122 -0.79 -1.61 -8.49
C LYS A 122 -0.21 -0.76 -7.39
N SER A 123 0.69 -1.37 -6.62
CA SER A 123 1.49 -0.76 -5.56
C SER A 123 1.58 0.73 -5.84
N ALA A 124 1.06 1.54 -4.91
CA ALA A 124 0.76 2.95 -5.09
C ALA A 124 1.99 3.73 -5.56
N GLY A 125 2.29 3.64 -6.85
CA GLY A 125 3.26 4.47 -7.53
C GLY A 125 2.68 5.86 -7.54
N LEU A 126 3.54 6.85 -7.30
CA LEU A 126 3.20 8.26 -7.46
C LEU A 126 2.40 8.42 -8.76
N SER A 127 1.21 9.02 -8.66
CA SER A 127 0.30 9.13 -9.80
C SER A 127 1.02 9.76 -10.99
N GLY A 128 0.63 9.40 -12.22
CA GLY A 128 1.21 10.00 -13.43
C GLY A 128 1.17 11.53 -13.40
N GLY A 129 0.13 12.11 -12.76
CA GLY A 129 0.03 13.55 -12.52
C GLY A 129 1.08 14.09 -11.55
N ALA A 130 1.39 13.37 -10.47
CA ALA A 130 2.45 13.75 -9.53
C ALA A 130 3.84 13.72 -10.20
N ILE A 131 4.11 12.68 -10.99
CA ILE A 131 5.36 12.56 -11.74
C ILE A 131 5.48 13.71 -12.76
N ALA A 132 4.40 14.00 -13.52
CA ALA A 132 4.38 15.10 -14.47
C ALA A 132 4.62 16.47 -13.80
N GLY A 133 4.03 16.69 -12.63
CA GLY A 133 4.21 17.92 -11.85
C GLY A 133 5.66 18.16 -11.42
N ILE A 134 6.34 17.10 -10.94
CA ILE A 134 7.75 17.19 -10.51
C ILE A 134 8.66 17.56 -11.69
N VAL A 135 8.47 16.92 -12.84
CA VAL A 135 9.29 17.17 -14.04
C VAL A 135 9.16 18.61 -14.51
N ILE A 136 7.94 19.14 -14.59
CA ILE A 136 7.68 20.53 -14.99
C ILE A 136 8.31 21.51 -13.98
N GLY A 137 8.17 21.24 -12.68
CA GLY A 137 8.76 22.07 -11.63
C GLY A 137 10.28 22.18 -11.74
N VAL A 138 10.98 21.06 -11.96
CA VAL A 138 12.45 21.04 -12.11
C VAL A 138 12.91 21.85 -13.33
N ILE A 139 12.22 21.74 -14.47
CA ILE A 139 12.58 22.46 -15.69
C ILE A 139 12.49 23.99 -15.49
N VAL A 140 11.44 24.48 -14.84
CA VAL A 140 11.25 25.91 -14.57
C VAL A 140 12.33 26.44 -13.64
N VAL A 141 12.68 25.69 -12.59
CA VAL A 141 13.76 26.07 -11.65
C VAL A 141 15.11 26.16 -12.36
N ILE A 142 15.45 25.19 -13.21
CA ILE A 142 16.70 25.20 -13.99
C ILE A 142 16.75 26.42 -14.93
N ALA A 143 15.64 26.75 -15.59
CA ALA A 143 15.56 27.89 -16.49
C ALA A 143 15.80 29.23 -15.74
N ILE A 144 15.21 29.40 -14.55
CA ILE A 144 15.41 30.60 -13.72
C ILE A 144 16.88 30.71 -13.29
N ILE A 145 17.49 29.62 -12.82
CA ILE A 145 18.90 29.60 -12.42
C ILE A 145 19.80 29.98 -13.60
N ALA A 146 19.54 29.45 -14.80
CA ALA A 146 20.31 29.78 -15.99
C ALA A 146 20.23 31.28 -16.34
N VAL A 147 19.05 31.88 -16.25
CA VAL A 147 18.85 33.33 -16.49
C VAL A 147 19.59 34.17 -15.45
N VAL A 148 19.52 33.81 -14.18
CA VAL A 148 20.22 34.51 -13.09
C VAL A 148 21.74 34.43 -13.29
N CYS A 149 22.27 33.23 -13.56
CA CYS A 149 23.69 33.02 -13.86
C CYS A 149 24.14 33.85 -15.07
N PHE A 150 23.36 33.85 -16.16
CA PHE A 150 23.64 34.64 -17.35
C PHE A 150 23.70 36.14 -17.05
N PHE A 151 22.75 36.66 -16.26
CA PHE A 151 22.68 38.07 -15.91
C PHE A 151 23.87 38.51 -15.03
N ILE A 152 24.30 37.66 -14.09
CA ILE A 152 25.48 37.91 -13.26
C ILE A 152 26.76 37.92 -14.10
N ILE A 153 26.94 36.95 -15.00
CA ILE A 153 28.11 36.88 -15.89
C ILE A 153 28.16 38.09 -16.83
N ARG A 154 27.02 38.46 -17.42
CA ARG A 154 26.92 39.64 -18.30
C ARG A 154 27.22 40.94 -17.54
N SER A 155 26.81 41.04 -16.28
CA SER A 155 27.08 42.21 -15.44
C SER A 155 28.55 42.34 -15.07
N LYS A 156 29.28 41.23 -14.90
CA LYS A 156 30.73 41.25 -14.59
C LYS A 156 31.60 41.70 -15.78
N LYS A 157 31.16 41.47 -17.02
CA LYS A 157 31.92 41.90 -18.22
C LYS A 157 31.94 43.41 -18.45
N LYS A 158 31.13 44.20 -17.72
CA LYS A 158 31.11 45.68 -17.83
C LYS A 158 32.02 46.41 -16.84
N LYS A 159 32.83 45.70 -16.05
CA LYS A 159 33.65 46.29 -14.96
C LYS A 159 35.16 46.09 -15.12
N SER A 160 35.61 45.65 -16.30
CA SER A 160 37.03 45.39 -16.59
C SER A 160 37.47 46.14 -17.85
N GLU A 161 37.21 47.45 -17.87
CA GLU A 161 37.80 48.38 -18.85
C GLU A 161 37.86 49.79 -18.23
N ASP A 162 38.50 49.90 -17.06
CA ASP A 162 39.01 51.18 -16.55
C ASP A 162 40.03 50.92 -15.43
N THR A 163 41.27 50.55 -15.79
CA THR A 163 42.53 50.81 -15.07
C THR A 163 43.66 50.25 -15.94
N ALA A 164 43.94 50.92 -17.05
CA ALA A 164 45.20 50.81 -17.77
C ALA A 164 45.60 52.24 -18.15
N GLY A 165 46.63 52.76 -17.49
CA GLY A 165 47.22 54.05 -17.84
C GLY A 165 47.41 54.98 -16.64
N ASN A 166 48.44 54.73 -15.85
CA ASN A 166 49.23 55.84 -15.32
C ASN A 166 50.71 55.42 -15.31
N ASP A 167 51.37 55.67 -16.45
CA ASP A 167 52.82 55.83 -16.54
C ASP A 167 53.17 57.27 -16.11
N VAL A 168 54.08 57.41 -15.13
CA VAL A 168 55.25 58.33 -15.03
C VAL A 168 55.81 58.25 -13.61
#